data_AF-A0AAD7VAY5-F1
#
_entry.id   AF-A0AAD7VAY5-F1
#
_cell.length_a   1.000
_cell.length_b   1.000
_cell.length_c   1.000
_cell.angle_alpha   90.00
_cell.angle_beta   90.00
_cell.angle_gamma   90.00
#
_symmetry.space_group_name_H-M   'P 1'
#
loop_
_entity.id
_entity.type
_entity.pdbx_description
1 polymer ?
#
loop_
_entity_poly.entity_id
_entity_poly.type
_entity_poly.pdbx_seq_one_letter_code
_entity_poly.pdbx_strand_id
1 'polypeptide(L)' 'MDHTLDLKIPFPTNRLANIAEQVLGVDKELKTDQVKRTTVVNDNILEA' A
#
# COMPACT_ATOMS: atom_id res chain seq x y z
N MET A 1 10.21 14.62 -8.44
CA MET A 1 9.40 13.73 -7.57
C MET A 1 9.91 13.98 -6.16
N ASP A 2 9.61 15.16 -5.62
CA ASP A 2 10.35 15.68 -4.44
C ASP A 2 9.56 15.53 -3.14
N HIS A 3 8.44 14.80 -3.20
CA HIS A 3 7.57 14.52 -2.08
C HIS A 3 7.36 13.01 -1.97
N THR A 4 7.86 12.45 -0.88
CA THR A 4 7.66 11.08 -0.45
C THR A 4 6.83 11.07 0.82
N LEU A 5 5.93 10.11 0.93
CA LEU A 5 5.14 9.85 2.12
C LEU A 5 5.21 8.34 2.38
N ASP A 6 5.77 7.97 3.53
CA ASP A 6 5.80 6.58 3.97
C ASP A 6 4.68 6.35 4.98
N LEU A 7 3.82 5.37 4.73
CA LEU A 7 2.73 4.99 5.63
C LEU A 7 2.95 3.57 6.16
N LYS A 8 2.58 3.35 7.43
CA LYS A 8 2.55 2.01 8.05
C LYS A 8 1.21 1.79 8.73
N ILE A 9 0.46 0.81 8.27
CA ILE A 9 -0.88 0.50 8.74
C ILE A 9 -0.87 -0.89 9.39
N PRO A 10 -0.97 -0.98 10.72
CA PRO A 10 -1.09 -2.25 11.41
C PRO A 10 -2.52 -2.81 11.28
N PHE A 11 -2.61 -4.07 10.88
CA PHE A 11 -3.86 -4.83 10.81
C PHE A 11 -3.95 -5.85 11.95
N PRO A 12 -5.18 -6.23 12.35
CA PRO A 12 -5.39 -7.22 13.41
C PRO A 12 -4.85 -8.61 13.07
N THR A 13 -4.77 -8.96 11.78
CA THR A 13 -4.23 -10.25 11.32
C THR A 13 -3.47 -10.07 10.01
N ASN A 14 -2.49 -10.94 9.77
CA ASN A 14 -1.74 -11.02 8.51
C ASN A 14 -2.68 -11.22 7.29
N ARG A 15 -3.74 -12.03 7.46
CA ARG A 15 -4.76 -12.22 6.43
C ARG A 15 -5.43 -10.91 6.01
N LEU A 16 -5.72 -10.01 6.95
CA LEU A 16 -6.34 -8.71 6.64
C LEU A 16 -5.36 -7.76 5.94
N ALA A 17 -4.08 -7.77 6.32
CA ALA A 17 -3.05 -6.99 5.64
C ALA A 17 -2.89 -7.42 4.17
N ASN A 18 -2.84 -8.73 3.90
CA ASN A 18 -2.79 -9.26 2.53
C ASN A 18 -4.03 -8.92 1.71
N ILE A 19 -5.23 -8.97 2.29
CA ILE A 19 -6.45 -8.55 1.59
C ILE A 19 -6.37 -7.06 1.23
N ALA A 20 -5.90 -6.21 2.15
CA ALA A 20 -5.76 -4.79 1.91
C ALA A 20 -4.77 -4.49 0.77
N GLU A 21 -3.61 -5.16 0.75
CA GLU A 21 -2.63 -5.06 -0.34
C GLU A 21 -3.23 -5.44 -1.70
N GLN A 22 -3.90 -6.59 -1.78
CA GLN A 22 -4.52 -7.05 -3.02
C GLN A 22 -5.57 -6.09 -3.55
N VAL A 23 -6.40 -5.53 -2.67
CA VAL A 23 -7.44 -4.56 -3.06
C VAL A 23 -6.81 -3.25 -3.52
N LEU A 24 -5.82 -2.73 -2.78
CA LEU A 24 -5.14 -1.47 -3.10
C LEU A 24 -4.24 -1.56 -4.35
N GLY A 25 -3.73 -2.76 -4.67
CA GLY A 25 -2.95 -3.01 -5.87
C GLY A 25 -3.78 -3.14 -7.16
N VAL A 26 -5.07 -3.48 -7.04
CA VAL A 26 -6.00 -3.55 -8.19
C VAL A 26 -6.43 -2.15 -8.64
N ASP A 27 -6.51 -1.19 -7.72
CA ASP A 27 -6.87 0.19 -8.02
C ASP A 27 -5.68 0.91 -8.68
N LYS A 28 -5.65 0.91 -10.02
CA LYS A 28 -4.63 1.63 -10.79
C LYS A 28 -4.77 3.13 -10.54
N GLU A 29 -3.66 3.78 -10.22
CA GLU A 29 -3.67 5.21 -9.95
C GLU A 29 -4.10 6.02 -11.18
N LEU A 30 -4.94 7.04 -10.94
CA LEU A 30 -5.53 7.90 -11.97
C LEU A 30 -4.47 8.65 -12.80
N LYS A 31 -3.27 8.86 -12.24
CA LYS A 31 -2.15 9.59 -12.86
C LYS A 31 -0.82 8.91 -12.54
N THR A 32 -0.61 7.74 -13.16
CA THR A 32 0.63 6.94 -13.04
C THR A 32 1.90 7.68 -13.48
N ASP A 33 1.75 8.80 -14.19
CA ASP A 33 2.82 9.70 -14.61
C ASP A 33 3.26 10.69 -13.50
N GLN A 34 2.41 10.96 -12.52
CA GLN A 34 2.66 11.95 -11.45
C GLN A 34 2.84 11.33 -10.07
N VAL A 35 2.18 10.20 -9.81
CA VAL A 35 2.21 9.51 -8.52
C VAL A 35 2.53 8.05 -8.73
N LYS A 36 3.39 7.52 -7.87
CA LYS A 36 3.78 6.11 -7.84
C LYS A 36 3.66 5.62 -6.39
N ARG A 37 2.65 4.81 -6.12
CA ARG A 37 2.47 4.10 -4.85
C ARG A 37 3.08 2.71 -4.92
N THR A 38 3.79 2.31 -3.86
CA THR A 38 4.35 0.96 -3.73
C THR A 38 3.88 0.39 -2.39
N THR A 39 2.97 -0.59 -2.42
CA THR A 39 2.47 -1.23 -1.21
C THR A 39 3.13 -2.58 -0.99
N VAL A 40 3.57 -2.87 0.23
CA VAL A 40 4.15 -4.16 0.64
C VAL A 40 3.56 -4.57 1.99
N VAL A 41 3.29 -5.86 2.17
CA VAL A 41 2.87 -6.41 3.47
C VAL A 41 4.05 -7.09 4.15
N ASN A 42 4.37 -6.64 5.35
CA ASN A 42 5.30 -7.30 6.27
C ASN A 42 4.49 -7.81 7.47
N ASP A 43 4.31 -9.12 7.56
CA ASP A 43 3.47 -9.80 8.55
C ASP A 43 2.02 -9.26 8.59
N ASN A 44 1.69 -8.45 9.59
CA ASN A 44 0.38 -7.83 9.75
C ASN A 44 0.38 -6.32 9.50
N ILE A 45 1.45 -5.78 8.91
CA ILE A 45 1.60 -4.36 8.63
C ILE A 45 1.66 -4.15 7.13
N LEU A 46 0.82 -3.25 6.63
CA LEU A 46 0.91 -2.74 5.28
C LEU A 46 1.79 -1.49 5.27
N GLU A 47 2.83 -1.49 4.45
CA GLU A 47 3.72 -0.35 4.20
C GLU A 47 3.41 0.21 2.81
N ALA A 48 3.33 1.54 2.68
CA ALA A 48 2.89 2.23 1.45
C ALA A 48 3.65 3.53 1.20
#